data_AF-A0A523W139-F1
#
_entry.id   AF-A0A523W139-F1
#
_cell.length_a   1.000
_cell.length_b   1.000
_cell.length_c   1.000
_cell.angle_alpha   90.00
_cell.angle_beta   90.00
_cell.angle_gamma   90.00
#
_symmetry.space_group_name_H-M   'P 1'
#
loop_
_entity.id
_entity.type
_entity.pdbx_description
1 polymer ?
#
loop_
_entity_poly.entity_id
_entity_poly.type
_entity_poly.pdbx_seq_one_letter_code
_entity_poly.pdbx_strand_id
1 'polypeptide(L)'
;MNSISNEEAYKKNLGRLNKIGEKKGYIFNPNQDWVAQVLRLMTNNLKKFGKYFCPCKQHYPVDIRTDVVCPCPTLDQEVADNGFCHCRLFYRKGFEKEKFDILETITCPG
;
A
#
# COMPACT_ATOMS: atom_id res chain seq x y z
N MET A 1 -26.69 11.99 -9.17
CA MET A 1 -25.69 11.34 -8.28
C MET A 1 -24.40 11.23 -9.07
N ASN A 2 -23.35 11.95 -8.68
CA ASN A 2 -22.08 11.93 -9.41
C ASN A 2 -21.38 10.57 -9.19
N SER A 3 -21.53 9.68 -10.16
CA SER A 3 -20.72 8.48 -10.29
C SER A 3 -19.28 8.90 -10.60
N ILE A 4 -18.45 9.02 -9.57
CA ILE A 4 -17.01 9.27 -9.72
C ILE A 4 -16.43 8.17 -10.62
N SER A 5 -15.76 8.57 -11.69
CA SER A 5 -15.19 7.60 -12.62
C SER A 5 -14.08 6.79 -11.93
N ASN A 6 -13.84 5.56 -12.39
CA ASN A 6 -12.83 4.70 -11.76
C ASN A 6 -11.43 5.35 -11.79
N GLU A 7 -11.15 6.11 -12.85
CA GLU A 7 -9.91 6.83 -13.03
C GLU A 7 -9.77 8.00 -12.05
N GLU A 8 -10.84 8.76 -11.80
CA GLU A 8 -10.86 9.84 -10.80
C GLU A 8 -10.62 9.30 -9.39
N ALA A 9 -11.27 8.18 -9.03
CA ALA A 9 -11.09 7.55 -7.74
C ALA A 9 -9.64 7.06 -7.56
N TYR A 10 -9.03 6.52 -8.62
CA TYR A 10 -7.62 6.12 -8.64
C TYR A 10 -6.69 7.32 -8.46
N LYS A 11 -6.87 8.39 -9.25
CA LYS A 11 -6.07 9.64 -9.14
C LYS A 11 -6.17 10.26 -7.75
N LYS A 12 -7.37 10.26 -7.17
CA LYS A 12 -7.60 10.73 -5.79
C LYS A 12 -6.84 9.89 -4.77
N ASN A 13 -6.85 8.57 -4.91
CA ASN A 13 -6.10 7.67 -4.03
C ASN A 13 -4.59 7.87 -4.18
N LEU A 14 -4.09 7.98 -5.41
CA LEU A 14 -2.69 8.28 -5.69
C LEU A 14 -2.25 9.59 -5.03
N GLY A 15 -3.01 10.67 -5.21
CA GLY A 15 -2.71 11.96 -4.58
C GLY A 15 -2.72 11.92 -3.05
N ARG A 16 -3.62 11.12 -2.45
CA ARG A 16 -3.64 10.87 -1.00
C ARG A 16 -2.37 10.16 -0.53
N LEU A 17 -1.95 9.12 -1.25
CA LEU A 17 -0.76 8.33 -0.91
C LEU A 17 0.53 9.13 -1.10
N ASN A 18 0.61 9.97 -2.14
CA ASN A 18 1.72 10.92 -2.31
C ASN A 18 1.88 11.81 -1.09
N LYS A 19 0.80 12.44 -0.62
CA LYS A 19 0.83 13.29 0.59
C LYS A 19 1.27 12.54 1.85
N ILE A 20 0.87 11.27 1.98
CA ILE A 20 1.30 10.42 3.09
C ILE A 20 2.81 10.15 3.00
N GLY A 21 3.30 9.78 1.82
CA GLY A 21 4.71 9.54 1.56
C GLY A 21 5.55 10.79 1.84
N GLU A 22 5.17 11.93 1.29
CA GLU A 22 5.83 13.23 1.51
C GLU A 22 5.89 13.60 2.99
N LYS A 23 4.75 13.50 3.71
CA LYS A 23 4.67 13.85 5.13
C LYS A 23 5.54 12.95 6.01
N LYS A 24 5.68 11.68 5.64
CA LYS A 24 6.43 10.68 6.41
C LYS A 24 7.86 10.47 5.92
N GLY A 25 8.25 11.09 4.80
CA GLY A 25 9.56 10.87 4.17
C GLY A 25 9.71 9.49 3.54
N TYR A 26 8.62 8.91 3.04
CA TYR A 26 8.62 7.61 2.37
C TYR A 26 8.57 7.76 0.86
N ILE A 27 9.13 6.78 0.17
CA ILE A 27 9.09 6.65 -1.29
C ILE A 27 8.22 5.46 -1.68
N PHE A 28 7.65 5.47 -2.88
CA PHE A 28 6.94 4.30 -3.38
C PHE A 28 7.91 3.16 -3.74
N ASN A 29 7.34 1.96 -3.81
CA ASN A 29 8.02 0.82 -4.40
C ASN A 29 8.50 1.15 -5.83
N PRO A 30 9.76 0.84 -6.17
CA PRO A 30 10.27 1.02 -7.52
C PRO A 30 9.48 0.23 -8.58
N ASN A 31 8.89 -0.90 -8.23
CA ASN A 31 8.01 -1.67 -9.12
C ASN A 31 6.66 -0.94 -9.26
N GLN A 32 6.51 -0.19 -10.35
CA GLN A 32 5.31 0.61 -10.62
C GLN A 32 4.05 -0.26 -10.83
N ASP A 33 4.19 -1.46 -11.39
CA ASP A 33 3.06 -2.37 -11.59
C ASP A 33 2.50 -2.85 -10.25
N TRP A 34 3.39 -3.15 -9.29
CA TRP A 34 2.98 -3.50 -7.93
C TRP A 34 2.27 -2.33 -7.24
N VAL A 35 2.81 -1.12 -7.34
CA VAL A 35 2.18 0.10 -6.82
C VAL A 35 0.77 0.25 -7.41
N ALA A 36 0.65 0.16 -8.73
CA ALA A 36 -0.63 0.29 -9.43
C ALA A 36 -1.66 -0.76 -8.97
N GLN A 37 -1.24 -2.01 -8.78
CA GLN A 37 -2.11 -3.07 -8.25
C GLN A 37 -2.62 -2.75 -6.84
N VAL A 38 -1.74 -2.38 -5.92
CA VAL A 38 -2.11 -2.03 -4.54
C VAL A 38 -3.06 -0.83 -4.51
N LEU A 39 -2.80 0.19 -5.34
CA LEU A 39 -3.69 1.35 -5.50
C LEU A 39 -5.07 0.95 -6.02
N ARG A 40 -5.14 0.05 -7.02
CA ARG A 40 -6.42 -0.44 -7.56
C ARG A 40 -7.21 -1.21 -6.51
N LEU A 41 -6.58 -2.09 -5.74
CA LEU A 41 -7.24 -2.83 -4.65
C LEU A 41 -7.84 -1.88 -3.61
N MET A 42 -7.07 -0.90 -3.14
CA MET A 42 -7.57 0.11 -2.19
C MET A 42 -8.68 0.98 -2.79
N THR A 43 -8.61 1.29 -4.08
CA THR A 43 -9.64 2.07 -4.78
C THR A 43 -10.95 1.27 -4.89
N ASN A 44 -10.86 -0.04 -5.15
CA ASN A 44 -12.01 -0.93 -5.14
C ASN A 44 -12.63 -1.03 -3.74
N ASN A 45 -11.79 -1.12 -2.69
CA ASN A 45 -12.27 -1.11 -1.31
C ASN A 45 -13.02 0.19 -0.96
N LEU A 46 -12.52 1.35 -1.40
CA LEU A 46 -13.23 2.61 -1.25
C LEU A 46 -14.60 2.57 -1.92
N LYS A 47 -14.67 2.09 -3.17
CA LYS A 47 -15.93 2.06 -3.92
C LYS A 47 -16.95 1.10 -3.31
N LYS A 48 -16.49 -0.04 -2.80
CA LYS A 48 -17.35 -1.11 -2.28
C LYS A 48 -17.76 -0.89 -0.81
N PHE A 49 -16.84 -0.39 0.01
CA PHE A 49 -17.00 -0.34 1.47
C PHE A 49 -16.85 1.08 2.05
N GLY A 50 -16.59 2.09 1.22
CA GLY A 50 -16.50 3.49 1.63
C GLY A 50 -15.17 3.91 2.27
N LYS A 51 -14.19 3.00 2.42
CA LYS A 51 -12.88 3.28 3.03
C LYS A 51 -11.73 2.58 2.30
N TYR A 52 -10.54 3.14 2.40
CA TYR A 52 -9.31 2.56 1.83
C TYR A 52 -8.72 1.46 2.74
N PHE A 53 -9.41 0.34 2.92
CA PHE A 53 -8.90 -0.79 3.73
C PHE A 53 -7.53 -1.28 3.20
N CYS A 54 -6.58 -1.62 4.10
CA CYS A 54 -5.28 -2.15 3.65
C CYS A 54 -5.52 -3.47 2.94
N PRO A 55 -5.09 -3.63 1.67
CA PRO A 55 -5.24 -4.89 0.96
C PRO A 55 -4.47 -6.05 1.63
N CYS A 56 -3.51 -5.70 2.48
CA CYS A 56 -2.59 -6.59 3.17
C CYS A 56 -3.06 -7.13 4.53
N LYS A 57 -4.00 -6.44 5.18
CA LYS A 57 -4.42 -6.68 6.58
C LYS A 57 -5.94 -6.74 6.73
N GLN A 58 -6.67 -6.69 5.62
CA GLN A 58 -8.11 -6.88 5.60
C GLN A 58 -8.45 -8.38 5.66
N HIS A 59 -9.64 -8.70 6.15
CA HIS A 59 -10.19 -10.05 6.04
C HIS A 59 -10.73 -10.30 4.62
N TYR A 60 -10.96 -11.57 4.28
CA TYR A 60 -11.66 -11.99 3.07
C TYR A 60 -12.89 -12.80 3.47
N PRO A 61 -14.11 -12.22 3.43
CA PRO A 61 -14.47 -10.86 2.98
C PRO A 61 -14.07 -9.75 3.98
N VAL A 62 -14.03 -8.50 3.50
CA VAL A 62 -13.70 -7.31 4.31
C VAL A 62 -14.72 -7.10 5.42
N ASP A 63 -14.25 -6.94 6.65
CA ASP A 63 -15.05 -6.54 7.81
C ASP A 63 -14.86 -5.06 8.10
N ILE A 64 -15.89 -4.26 7.82
CA ILE A 64 -15.85 -2.80 7.97
C ILE A 64 -15.66 -2.31 9.42
N ARG A 65 -15.88 -3.18 10.41
CA ARG A 65 -15.78 -2.85 11.85
C ARG A 65 -14.37 -3.10 12.38
N THR A 66 -13.69 -4.11 11.87
CA THR A 66 -12.40 -4.56 12.41
C THR A 66 -11.23 -4.28 11.48
N ASP A 67 -11.46 -4.17 10.17
CA ASP A 67 -10.38 -4.06 9.21
C ASP A 67 -9.71 -2.69 9.25
N VAL A 68 -8.39 -2.72 9.10
CA VAL A 68 -7.58 -1.51 9.17
C VAL A 68 -7.62 -0.74 7.87
N VAL A 69 -7.75 0.58 7.98
CA VAL A 69 -7.67 1.51 6.85
C VAL A 69 -6.21 1.92 6.62
N CYS A 70 -5.84 2.13 5.36
CA CYS A 70 -4.56 2.71 4.97
C CYS A 70 -4.62 4.24 5.18
N PRO A 71 -3.64 4.88 5.83
CA PRO A 71 -2.43 4.30 6.40
C PRO A 71 -2.72 3.48 7.67
N CYS A 72 -2.20 2.25 7.75
CA CYS A 72 -2.39 1.39 8.91
C CYS A 72 -1.53 1.88 10.09
N PRO A 73 -1.95 1.61 11.35
CA PRO A 73 -1.20 2.05 12.53
C PRO A 73 0.20 1.45 12.60
N THR A 74 0.41 0.28 12.00
CA THR A 74 1.72 -0.41 11.97
C THR A 74 2.65 0.08 10.88
N LEU A 75 2.22 0.99 10.00
CA LEU A 75 2.97 1.39 8.81
C LEU A 75 4.36 1.95 9.18
N ASP A 76 4.41 2.85 10.16
CA ASP A 76 5.65 3.52 10.54
C ASP A 76 6.62 2.54 11.20
N GLN A 77 6.11 1.63 12.02
CA GLN A 77 6.90 0.58 12.67
C GLN A 77 7.47 -0.38 11.62
N GLU A 78 6.66 -0.84 10.67
CA GLU A 78 7.10 -1.75 9.60
C GLU A 78 8.19 -1.11 8.73
N VAL A 79 8.05 0.18 8.39
CA VAL A 79 9.06 0.90 7.61
C VAL A 79 10.32 1.16 8.44
N ALA A 80 10.21 1.40 9.75
CA ALA A 80 11.37 1.55 10.62
C ALA A 80 12.18 0.25 10.75
N ASP A 81 11.49 -0.87 10.96
CA ASP A 81 12.13 -2.16 11.22
C ASP A 81 12.66 -2.81 9.93
N ASN A 82 11.84 -2.85 8.88
CA ASN A 82 12.15 -3.59 7.64
C ASN A 82 12.63 -2.68 6.52
N GLY A 83 12.45 -1.36 6.64
CA GLY A 83 12.68 -0.40 5.57
C GLY A 83 11.50 -0.26 4.59
N PHE A 84 10.44 -1.07 4.72
CA PHE A 84 9.24 -1.02 3.90
C PHE A 84 8.01 -1.50 4.67
N CYS A 85 6.83 -1.00 4.29
CA CYS A 85 5.57 -1.52 4.85
C CYS A 85 5.27 -2.91 4.28
N HIS A 86 4.50 -3.73 4.99
CA HIS A 86 4.23 -5.12 4.64
C HIS A 86 3.65 -5.31 3.23
N CYS A 87 2.79 -4.39 2.77
CA CYS A 87 2.25 -4.42 1.41
C CYS A 87 3.25 -4.00 0.32
N ARG A 88 4.50 -3.71 0.68
CA ARG A 88 5.55 -3.19 -0.20
C ARG A 88 5.08 -2.01 -1.03
N LEU A 89 4.25 -1.12 -0.48
CA LEU A 89 3.82 0.12 -1.16
C LEU A 89 4.80 1.26 -0.86
N PHE A 90 5.10 1.47 0.42
CA PHE A 90 6.01 2.51 0.91
C PHE A 90 7.31 1.90 1.41
N TYR A 91 8.40 2.60 1.11
CA TYR A 91 9.76 2.30 1.53
C TYR A 91 10.34 3.54 2.22
N ARG A 92 11.29 3.34 3.14
CA ARG A 92 12.07 4.45 3.70
C ARG A 92 12.87 5.13 2.59
N LYS A 93 13.07 6.44 2.70
CA LYS A 93 13.96 7.17 1.80
C LYS A 93 15.38 6.60 1.90
N GLY A 94 16.02 6.36 0.76
CA GLY A 94 17.36 5.76 0.70
C GLY A 94 17.37 4.24 0.91
N PHE A 95 16.25 3.54 0.72
CA PHE A 95 16.26 2.08 0.69
C PHE A 95 16.97 1.57 -0.59
N GLU A 96 18.11 0.92 -0.41
CA GLU A 96 18.93 0.37 -1.50
C GLU A 96 18.45 -1.04 -1.89
N LYS A 97 18.13 -1.23 -3.17
CA LYS A 97 17.58 -2.48 -3.74
C LYS A 97 18.52 -3.68 -3.60
N GLU A 98 19.82 -3.46 -3.59
CA GLU A 98 20.86 -4.49 -3.72
C GLU A 98 20.88 -5.51 -2.58
N LYS A 99 20.28 -5.18 -1.42
CA LYS A 99 20.14 -6.13 -0.30
C LYS A 99 18.93 -7.07 -0.44
N PHE A 100 18.02 -6.82 -1.37
CA PHE A 100 16.75 -7.57 -1.48
C PHE A 100 16.82 -8.75 -2.45
N ASP A 101 17.61 -8.67 -3.52
CA ASP A 101 17.80 -9.78 -4.47
C ASP A 101 18.42 -11.03 -3.81
N ILE A 102 19.10 -10.86 -2.68
CA ILE A 102 19.69 -11.96 -1.89
C ILE A 102 18.61 -12.71 -1.08
N LEU A 103 17.48 -12.09 -0.75
CA LEU A 103 16.43 -12.71 0.07
C LEU A 103 15.39 -13.47 -0.77
N GLU A 104 15.05 -13.01 -1.97
CA GLU A 104 14.13 -13.76 -2.86
C GLU A 104 14.80 -15.00 -3.49
N THR A 105 16.13 -15.07 -3.54
CA THR A 105 16.87 -16.27 -4.00
C THR A 105 17.02 -17.37 -2.95
N ILE A 106 16.73 -17.09 -1.67
CA ILE A 106 16.92 -18.06 -0.56
C ILE A 106 15.60 -18.71 -0.11
N THR A 107 14.44 -18.20 -0.53
CA THR A 107 13.15 -18.79 -0.16
C THR A 107 12.36 -19.26 -1.37
N CYS A 108 12.74 -20.43 -1.89
CA CYS A 108 11.82 -21.42 -2.45
C CYS A 108 12.50 -22.81 -2.47
N PRO A 109 12.20 -23.66 -1.48
CA PRO A 109 11.83 -25.04 -1.78
C PRO A 109 10.41 -25.26 -1.27
N GLY A 110 9.45 -25.34 -2.19
CA GLY A 110 8.04 -25.59 -1.91
C GLY A 110 7.20 -25.41 -3.14
#